data_AF-A0A377NE85-F1
#
_entry.id   AF-A0A377NE85-F1
#
_cell.length_a   1.000
_cell.length_b   1.000
_cell.length_c   1.000
_cell.angle_alpha   90.00
_cell.angle_beta   90.00
_cell.angle_gamma   90.00
#
_symmetry.space_group_name_H-M   'P 1'
#
loop_
_entity.id
_entity.type
_entity.pdbx_description
1 polymer ?
#
loop_
_entity_poly.entity_id
_entity_poly.type
_entity_poly.pdbx_seq_one_letter_code
_entity_poly.pdbx_strand_id
1 'polypeptide(L)'
;MVPATAPLWMTVNYPGGQGVVNLAVAAVKKFSDADFPHWAGWQLVNDDKDTHSQCNSAAIRKLREENRYAAQSRKLICCMPFEWEKSTIDARYKWLMTGLPWEQCTPEKTAIWRIPVTNESKDRVLMNEKDYDRFKQHAEALCFDSGALGSGKVWHFDPRGFIEHFRKCGWLDCKIIKEVMAANTNKKNKNALTTIQDITLQYYVDINKLMNKYNLSGANRICHFLGQGAVESGYLLSMQEASQQQNVVNGVQKGGNIVEISTYNETTELGHWYGLLDTEKDKYFYEKKYNSRGGYITGSYSWINGNCGDVDAQKFRGRGFKMLTGLDTYASYWVYRGWLSVKDFDKYWWDDPAYKNKKSAAMKKRPPKIDSPQRVTENTYNCIDTGAFFIACFKSKVLKIMDEDSSEVSDDNNIIERVTKRINGGDKGIAERKIATKKAKEVIDDQI
;
A
#
# COMPACT_ATOMS: atom_id res chain seq x y z
N MET A 1 8.17 17.49 11.41
CA MET A 1 8.51 17.07 10.05
C MET A 1 9.99 17.31 9.83
N VAL A 2 10.71 16.35 9.27
CA VAL A 2 12.10 16.57 8.85
C VAL A 2 12.07 17.43 7.57
N PRO A 3 12.92 18.47 7.42
CA PRO A 3 12.96 19.31 6.23
C PRO A 3 13.13 18.47 4.95
N ALA A 4 12.50 18.88 3.84
CA ALA A 4 12.64 18.21 2.54
C ALA A 4 14.10 18.12 2.05
N THR A 5 14.99 18.94 2.60
CA THR A 5 16.43 19.00 2.32
C THR A 5 17.30 18.24 3.32
N ALA A 6 16.72 17.63 4.36
CA ALA A 6 17.52 16.90 5.33
C ALA A 6 18.15 15.67 4.67
N PRO A 7 19.43 15.38 4.96
CA PRO A 7 20.10 14.23 4.39
C PRO A 7 19.43 12.93 4.86
N LEU A 8 19.19 12.03 3.91
CA LEU A 8 18.69 10.68 4.15
C LEU A 8 19.81 9.68 3.86
N TRP A 9 20.71 9.50 4.82
CA TRP A 9 21.83 8.56 4.69
C TRP A 9 21.35 7.12 4.84
N MET A 10 21.56 6.31 3.81
CA MET A 10 21.22 4.89 3.79
C MET A 10 22.43 4.06 3.40
N THR A 11 22.63 2.94 4.09
CA THR A 11 23.62 1.93 3.69
C THR A 11 23.06 1.11 2.53
N VAL A 12 23.83 1.01 1.45
CA VAL A 12 23.47 0.29 0.22
C VAL A 12 24.57 -0.68 -0.17
N ASN A 13 24.17 -1.83 -0.72
CA ASN A 13 25.09 -2.79 -1.32
C ASN A 13 25.25 -2.47 -2.81
N TYR A 14 26.46 -2.57 -3.32
CA TYR A 14 26.80 -2.38 -4.74
C TYR A 14 27.89 -3.39 -5.14
N PRO A 15 28.21 -3.59 -6.43
CA PRO A 15 29.17 -4.62 -6.86
C PRO A 15 30.56 -4.55 -6.20
N GLY A 16 30.97 -3.38 -5.70
CA GLY A 16 32.23 -3.19 -4.97
C GLY A 16 32.12 -3.31 -3.45
N GLY A 17 30.99 -3.76 -2.89
CA GLY A 17 30.79 -3.94 -1.46
C GLY A 17 29.61 -3.15 -0.90
N GLN A 18 29.84 -2.36 0.15
CA GLN A 18 28.82 -1.63 0.87
C GLN A 18 29.24 -0.17 1.08
N GLY A 19 28.32 0.77 0.90
CA GLY A 19 28.57 2.20 1.04
C GLY A 19 27.37 2.95 1.59
N VAL A 20 27.56 4.22 1.96
CA VAL A 20 26.48 5.09 2.47
C VAL A 20 26.16 6.14 1.44
N VAL A 21 24.88 6.27 1.08
CA VAL A 21 24.40 7.25 0.09
C VAL A 21 23.36 8.16 0.73
N ASN A 22 23.41 9.45 0.41
CA ASN A 22 22.34 10.38 0.78
C ASN A 22 21.25 10.33 -0.29
N LEU A 23 20.12 9.69 0.01
CA LEU A 23 18.97 9.57 -0.91
C LEU A 23 18.18 10.86 -1.11
N ALA A 24 18.47 11.92 -0.34
CA ALA A 24 17.79 13.20 -0.44
C ALA A 24 18.44 14.17 -1.45
N VAL A 25 19.60 13.83 -2.03
CA VAL A 25 20.25 14.71 -3.03
C VAL A 25 19.47 14.71 -4.35
N ALA A 26 19.44 15.86 -5.03
CA ALA A 26 18.68 16.04 -6.26
C ALA A 26 19.09 15.10 -7.41
N ALA A 27 20.34 14.61 -7.40
CA ALA A 27 20.85 13.67 -8.38
C ALA A 27 20.22 12.26 -8.27
N VAL A 28 19.65 11.90 -7.11
CA VAL A 28 18.98 10.61 -6.92
C VAL A 28 17.59 10.66 -7.56
N LYS A 29 17.43 9.89 -8.64
CA LYS A 29 16.14 9.71 -9.30
C LYS A 29 15.24 8.82 -8.46
N LYS A 30 14.01 9.28 -8.24
CA LYS A 30 12.96 8.55 -7.51
C LYS A 30 11.96 8.02 -8.52
N PHE A 31 11.70 6.73 -8.46
CA PHE A 31 10.74 6.04 -9.32
C PHE A 31 9.65 5.45 -8.44
N SER A 32 8.43 5.52 -8.93
CA SER A 32 7.25 4.82 -8.45
C SER A 32 7.11 3.47 -9.16
N ASP A 33 6.17 2.66 -8.68
CA ASP A 33 5.69 1.46 -9.35
C ASP A 33 4.98 1.75 -10.69
N ALA A 34 4.53 2.99 -10.92
CA ALA A 34 3.96 3.46 -12.18
C ALA A 34 5.00 3.92 -13.22
N ASP A 35 6.29 3.92 -12.89
CA ASP A 35 7.36 4.30 -13.81
C ASP A 35 7.90 3.10 -14.61
N PHE A 36 8.45 3.36 -15.80
CA PHE A 36 9.03 2.38 -16.71
C PHE A 36 10.56 2.50 -16.83
N PRO A 37 11.33 2.16 -15.79
CA PRO A 37 12.76 2.40 -15.79
C PRO A 37 13.53 1.42 -16.68
N HIS A 38 14.59 1.92 -17.32
CA HIS A 38 15.47 1.13 -18.18
C HIS A 38 16.12 -0.06 -17.47
N TRP A 39 16.45 0.07 -16.18
CA TRP A 39 17.02 -1.03 -15.39
C TRP A 39 16.01 -2.16 -15.10
N ALA A 40 14.70 -1.91 -15.24
CA ALA A 40 13.67 -2.96 -15.24
C ALA A 40 13.45 -3.56 -16.64
N GLY A 41 14.25 -3.15 -17.62
CA GLY A 41 14.22 -3.62 -19.00
C GLY A 41 13.31 -2.83 -19.93
N TRP A 42 12.71 -1.72 -19.49
CA TRP A 42 11.88 -0.88 -20.35
C TRP A 42 12.71 -0.02 -21.31
N GLN A 43 12.29 0.10 -22.56
CA GLN A 43 12.99 0.90 -23.58
C GLN A 43 12.00 1.80 -24.32
N LEU A 44 12.34 3.08 -24.39
CA LEU A 44 11.63 4.05 -25.22
C LEU A 44 12.21 4.01 -26.64
N VAL A 45 11.34 3.83 -27.62
CA VAL A 45 11.69 3.80 -29.05
C VAL A 45 11.00 4.97 -29.73
N ASN A 46 11.80 5.92 -30.23
CA ASN A 46 11.32 7.12 -30.93
C ASN A 46 12.33 7.52 -32.03
N ASP A 47 13.03 6.55 -32.59
CA ASP A 47 14.01 6.74 -33.66
C ASP A 47 13.37 6.64 -35.06
N ASP A 48 12.15 6.11 -35.16
CA ASP A 48 11.36 6.16 -36.39
C ASP A 48 10.62 7.51 -36.51
N LYS A 49 11.21 8.41 -37.31
CA LYS A 49 10.69 9.77 -37.51
C LYS A 49 9.74 9.89 -38.68
N ASP A 50 9.61 8.88 -39.53
CA ASP A 50 8.73 8.93 -40.68
C ASP A 50 7.25 8.71 -40.30
N THR A 51 6.35 8.90 -41.27
CA THR A 51 4.91 8.66 -41.07
C THR A 51 4.41 7.42 -41.80
N HIS A 52 5.27 6.62 -42.44
CA HIS A 52 4.90 5.59 -43.40
C HIS A 52 4.32 4.29 -42.79
N SER A 53 4.16 4.22 -41.47
CA SER A 53 3.63 3.05 -40.75
C SER A 53 4.35 1.72 -41.06
N GLN A 54 5.65 1.77 -41.35
CA GLN A 54 6.44 0.56 -41.64
C GLN A 54 7.24 0.03 -40.45
N CYS A 55 7.32 0.79 -39.35
CA CYS A 55 8.18 0.47 -38.20
C CYS A 55 9.65 0.29 -38.64
N ASN A 56 10.24 1.38 -39.16
CA ASN A 56 11.61 1.46 -39.64
C ASN A 56 12.64 1.77 -38.55
N SER A 57 12.25 1.66 -37.27
CA SER A 57 13.11 1.84 -36.10
C SER A 57 14.39 1.01 -36.20
N ALA A 58 15.54 1.69 -36.16
CA ALA A 58 16.86 1.05 -36.10
C ALA A 58 17.05 0.25 -34.81
N ALA A 59 16.51 0.76 -33.69
CA ALA A 59 16.52 0.06 -32.41
C ALA A 59 15.78 -1.29 -32.49
N ILE A 60 14.59 -1.32 -33.10
CA ILE A 60 13.82 -2.57 -33.27
C ILE A 60 14.51 -3.52 -34.25
N ARG A 61 15.05 -3.00 -35.35
CA ARG A 61 15.81 -3.82 -36.33
C ARG A 61 17.02 -4.48 -35.67
N LYS A 62 17.81 -3.73 -34.90
CA LYS A 62 18.94 -4.27 -34.11
C LYS A 62 18.50 -5.38 -33.15
N LEU A 63 17.38 -5.20 -32.46
CA LEU A 63 16.83 -6.26 -31.59
C LEU A 63 16.48 -7.54 -32.37
N ARG A 64 16.02 -7.42 -33.62
CA ARG A 64 15.72 -8.58 -34.47
C ARG A 64 17.00 -9.25 -34.98
N GLU A 65 17.97 -8.47 -35.42
CA GLU A 65 19.29 -8.96 -35.87
C GLU A 65 20.03 -9.71 -34.74
N GLU A 66 19.93 -9.22 -33.50
CA GLU A 66 20.50 -9.89 -32.32
C GLU A 66 19.62 -11.04 -31.77
N ASN A 67 18.49 -11.36 -32.42
CA ASN A 67 17.51 -12.35 -31.96
C ASN A 67 16.96 -12.10 -30.53
N ARG A 68 16.89 -10.83 -30.12
CA ARG A 68 16.43 -10.38 -28.79
C ARG A 68 15.02 -9.78 -28.79
N TYR A 69 14.45 -9.54 -29.97
CA TYR A 69 13.15 -8.89 -30.10
C TYR A 69 12.04 -9.62 -29.34
N ALA A 70 11.94 -10.95 -29.44
CA ALA A 70 10.88 -11.71 -28.78
C ALA A 70 10.90 -11.57 -27.25
N ALA A 71 12.09 -11.51 -26.65
CA ALA A 71 12.27 -11.35 -25.21
C ALA A 71 12.07 -9.88 -24.75
N GLN A 72 12.35 -8.91 -25.62
CA GLN A 72 12.35 -7.48 -25.30
C GLN A 72 11.05 -6.76 -25.67
N SER A 73 10.30 -7.26 -26.64
CA SER A 73 9.13 -6.59 -27.26
C SER A 73 8.05 -6.19 -26.25
N ARG A 74 7.86 -7.00 -25.19
CA ARG A 74 6.89 -6.72 -24.11
C ARG A 74 7.23 -5.48 -23.28
N LYS A 75 8.45 -4.97 -23.38
CA LYS A 75 8.95 -3.82 -22.61
C LYS A 75 9.40 -2.66 -23.52
N LEU A 76 8.93 -2.64 -24.77
CA LEU A 76 9.12 -1.51 -25.67
C LEU A 76 7.95 -0.54 -25.53
N ILE A 77 8.26 0.74 -25.47
CA ILE A 77 7.31 1.84 -25.55
C ILE A 77 7.66 2.64 -26.80
N CYS A 78 6.88 2.47 -27.87
CA CYS A 78 7.20 2.92 -29.22
C CYS A 78 6.35 4.12 -29.62
N CYS A 79 6.97 5.24 -30.04
CA CYS A 79 6.26 6.38 -30.60
C CYS A 79 6.08 6.17 -32.11
N MET A 80 4.89 5.74 -32.52
CA MET A 80 4.58 5.37 -33.92
C MET A 80 3.31 6.06 -34.40
N PRO A 81 3.11 6.22 -35.72
CA PRO A 81 1.88 6.78 -36.27
C PRO A 81 0.64 6.07 -35.72
N PHE A 82 -0.39 6.83 -35.38
CA PHE A 82 -1.65 6.31 -34.89
C PHE A 82 -2.46 5.77 -36.07
N GLU A 83 -2.61 4.45 -36.18
CA GLU A 83 -3.17 3.79 -37.38
C GLU A 83 -4.64 4.12 -37.65
N TRP A 84 -5.37 4.54 -36.63
CA TRP A 84 -6.82 4.73 -36.66
C TRP A 84 -7.23 6.20 -36.88
N GLU A 85 -6.28 7.09 -37.20
CA GLU A 85 -6.58 8.47 -37.60
C GLU A 85 -6.86 8.56 -39.09
N LYS A 86 -8.07 9.02 -39.44
CA LYS A 86 -8.55 9.14 -40.82
C LYS A 86 -7.76 10.16 -41.65
N SER A 87 -7.45 11.32 -41.07
CA SER A 87 -6.79 12.47 -41.74
C SER A 87 -5.40 12.15 -42.28
N THR A 88 -4.74 11.11 -41.77
CA THR A 88 -3.34 10.80 -42.05
C THR A 88 -3.14 9.53 -42.87
N ILE A 89 -4.20 8.87 -43.35
CA ILE A 89 -4.10 7.62 -44.13
C ILE A 89 -3.16 7.78 -45.33
N ASP A 90 -3.30 8.85 -46.11
CA ASP A 90 -2.44 9.07 -47.28
C ASP A 90 -0.98 9.35 -46.86
N ALA A 91 -0.76 10.10 -45.78
CA ALA A 91 0.59 10.32 -45.25
C ALA A 91 1.26 9.02 -44.76
N ARG A 92 0.45 8.03 -44.35
CA ARG A 92 0.93 6.71 -43.92
C ARG A 92 1.13 5.73 -45.05
N TYR A 93 0.29 5.76 -46.08
CA TYR A 93 0.18 4.63 -47.01
C TYR A 93 0.28 5.00 -48.50
N LYS A 94 0.29 6.28 -48.89
CA LYS A 94 0.36 6.67 -50.31
C LYS A 94 1.63 6.20 -51.02
N TRP A 95 2.69 5.90 -50.25
CA TRP A 95 3.88 5.23 -50.77
C TRP A 95 3.59 3.88 -51.44
N LEU A 96 2.46 3.22 -51.15
CA LEU A 96 2.03 2.01 -51.85
C LEU A 96 1.80 2.26 -53.35
N MET A 97 1.47 3.49 -53.74
CA MET A 97 1.31 3.90 -55.14
C MET A 97 2.55 4.60 -55.71
N THR A 98 3.30 5.32 -54.86
CA THR A 98 4.37 6.22 -55.33
C THR A 98 5.79 5.72 -55.06
N GLY A 99 5.93 4.67 -54.23
CA GLY A 99 7.20 4.27 -53.64
C GLY A 99 7.58 5.12 -52.43
N LEU A 100 8.59 4.64 -51.69
CA LEU A 100 9.23 5.34 -50.57
C LEU A 100 10.42 6.19 -51.03
N PRO A 101 10.90 7.15 -50.22
CA PRO A 101 12.02 8.02 -50.59
C PRO A 101 13.35 7.31 -50.91
N TRP A 102 13.53 6.08 -50.42
CA TRP A 102 14.73 5.26 -50.64
C TRP A 102 14.54 4.15 -51.67
N GLU A 103 13.38 4.10 -52.33
CA GLU A 103 13.07 3.13 -53.38
C GLU A 103 13.29 3.73 -54.78
N GLN A 104 13.77 2.91 -55.71
CA GLN A 104 13.82 3.25 -57.12
C GLN A 104 12.54 2.75 -57.81
N CYS A 105 11.74 3.66 -58.34
CA CYS A 105 10.51 3.33 -59.07
C CYS A 105 10.76 3.26 -60.59
N THR A 106 10.29 2.20 -61.24
CA THR A 106 10.39 2.00 -62.70
C THR A 106 9.11 2.43 -63.43
N PRO A 107 9.16 2.65 -64.76
CA PRO A 107 7.96 2.93 -65.57
C PRO A 107 6.89 1.84 -65.48
N GLU A 108 7.29 0.59 -65.24
CA GLU A 108 6.41 -0.57 -65.08
C GLU A 108 5.73 -0.61 -63.70
N LYS A 109 5.83 0.48 -62.92
CA LYS A 109 5.28 0.62 -61.57
C LYS A 109 5.84 -0.40 -60.58
N THR A 110 7.12 -0.72 -60.71
CA THR A 110 7.84 -1.55 -59.75
C THR A 110 8.73 -0.68 -58.89
N ALA A 111 8.64 -0.82 -57.57
CA ALA A 111 9.54 -0.21 -56.60
C ALA A 111 10.63 -1.21 -56.21
N ILE A 112 11.90 -0.80 -56.33
CA ILE A 112 13.09 -1.64 -56.08
C ILE A 112 13.92 -1.01 -54.96
N TRP A 113 14.38 -1.82 -54.01
CA TRP A 113 15.29 -1.39 -52.95
C TRP A 113 16.34 -2.45 -52.61
N ARG A 114 17.40 -2.03 -51.93
CA ARG A 114 18.43 -2.94 -51.40
C ARG A 114 18.30 -3.10 -49.90
N ILE A 115 18.52 -4.32 -49.42
CA ILE A 115 18.63 -4.62 -47.99
C ILE A 115 20.03 -4.18 -47.53
N PRO A 116 20.17 -3.24 -46.58
CA PRO A 116 21.49 -2.71 -46.19
C PRO A 116 22.48 -3.77 -45.69
N VAL A 117 21.98 -4.84 -45.05
CA VAL A 117 22.81 -5.88 -44.42
C VAL A 117 23.28 -6.94 -45.42
N THR A 118 22.40 -7.40 -46.31
CA THR A 118 22.69 -8.51 -47.25
C THR A 118 23.06 -8.02 -48.66
N ASN A 119 22.83 -6.74 -48.95
CA ASN A 119 22.93 -6.13 -50.28
C ASN A 119 22.03 -6.80 -51.34
N GLU A 120 21.07 -7.64 -50.91
CA GLU A 120 20.07 -8.24 -51.78
C GLU A 120 19.12 -7.18 -52.32
N SER A 121 18.78 -7.29 -53.59
CA SER A 121 17.72 -6.50 -54.21
C SER A 121 16.37 -7.12 -53.90
N LYS A 122 15.41 -6.29 -53.49
CA LYS A 122 13.99 -6.64 -53.35
C LYS A 122 13.17 -5.70 -54.22
N ASP A 123 12.04 -6.19 -54.68
CA ASP A 123 11.11 -5.43 -55.49
C ASP A 123 9.66 -5.69 -55.08
N ARG A 124 8.78 -4.75 -55.42
CA ARG A 124 7.32 -4.92 -55.33
C ARG A 124 6.62 -4.11 -56.41
N VAL A 125 5.45 -4.58 -56.82
CA VAL A 125 4.55 -3.82 -57.69
C VAL A 125 3.82 -2.77 -56.86
N LEU A 126 3.79 -1.53 -57.35
CA LEU A 126 3.03 -0.42 -56.78
C LEU A 126 1.54 -0.61 -57.06
N MET A 127 0.70 -0.27 -56.08
CA MET A 127 -0.74 -0.34 -56.22
C MET A 127 -1.23 0.61 -57.32
N ASN A 128 -2.22 0.16 -58.09
CA ASN A 128 -3.01 1.07 -58.92
C ASN A 128 -4.02 1.84 -58.06
N GLU A 129 -4.62 2.88 -58.64
CA GLU A 129 -5.57 3.76 -57.95
C GLU A 129 -6.80 3.01 -57.42
N LYS A 130 -7.37 2.08 -58.20
CA LYS A 130 -8.54 1.30 -57.80
C LYS A 130 -8.27 0.40 -56.59
N ASP A 131 -7.09 -0.21 -56.53
CA ASP A 131 -6.71 -1.07 -55.40
C ASP A 131 -6.36 -0.24 -54.16
N TYR A 132 -5.69 0.91 -54.35
CA TYR A 132 -5.45 1.85 -53.25
C TYR A 132 -6.75 2.43 -52.69
N ASP A 133 -7.72 2.79 -53.54
CA ASP A 133 -9.03 3.27 -53.10
C ASP A 133 -9.77 2.23 -52.27
N ARG A 134 -9.71 0.96 -52.68
CA ARG A 134 -10.27 -0.16 -51.89
C ARG A 134 -9.58 -0.31 -50.53
N PHE A 135 -8.24 -0.25 -50.52
CA PHE A 135 -7.47 -0.27 -49.26
C PHE A 135 -7.83 0.91 -48.37
N LYS A 136 -7.88 2.13 -48.93
CA LYS A 136 -8.21 3.36 -48.22
C LYS A 136 -9.60 3.30 -47.62
N GLN A 137 -10.61 2.85 -48.36
CA GLN A 137 -11.97 2.65 -47.85
C GLN A 137 -11.99 1.68 -46.67
N HIS A 138 -11.22 0.58 -46.74
CA HIS A 138 -11.12 -0.37 -45.64
C HIS A 138 -10.43 0.23 -44.41
N ALA A 139 -9.30 0.92 -44.58
CA ALA A 139 -8.59 1.60 -43.50
C ALA A 139 -9.43 2.73 -42.88
N GLU A 140 -10.18 3.47 -43.68
CA GLU A 140 -11.11 4.50 -43.21
C GLU A 140 -12.24 3.92 -42.36
N ALA A 141 -12.78 2.75 -42.72
CA ALA A 141 -13.84 2.08 -41.96
C ALA A 141 -13.37 1.59 -40.57
N LEU A 142 -12.05 1.42 -40.39
CA LEU A 142 -11.43 1.03 -39.13
C LEU A 142 -11.13 2.24 -38.23
N CYS A 143 -11.03 3.44 -38.80
CA CYS A 143 -10.69 4.65 -38.06
C CYS A 143 -11.80 5.06 -37.08
N PHE A 144 -11.42 5.71 -35.97
CA PHE A 144 -12.35 6.27 -35.00
C PHE A 144 -11.84 7.63 -34.49
N ASP A 145 -12.74 8.45 -33.97
CA ASP A 145 -12.37 9.71 -33.32
C ASP A 145 -11.67 9.42 -31.99
N SER A 146 -10.37 9.67 -31.94
CA SER A 146 -9.55 9.49 -30.74
C SER A 146 -9.76 10.62 -29.72
N GLY A 147 -10.37 11.75 -30.10
CA GLY A 147 -10.56 12.91 -29.24
C GLY A 147 -9.28 13.31 -28.52
N ALA A 148 -9.32 13.28 -27.18
CA ALA A 148 -8.17 13.64 -26.33
C ALA A 148 -7.08 12.55 -26.25
N LEU A 149 -7.28 11.35 -26.80
CA LEU A 149 -6.28 10.27 -26.77
C LEU A 149 -5.07 10.56 -27.68
N GLY A 150 -5.18 11.55 -28.57
CA GLY A 150 -4.09 12.08 -29.38
C GLY A 150 -4.26 11.84 -30.88
N SER A 151 -3.40 12.53 -31.65
CA SER A 151 -3.32 12.46 -33.11
C SER A 151 -1.85 12.42 -33.56
N GLY A 152 -1.63 12.07 -34.82
CA GLY A 152 -0.31 11.94 -35.42
C GLY A 152 0.43 10.71 -34.89
N LYS A 153 1.37 10.91 -33.97
CA LYS A 153 2.16 9.84 -33.35
C LYS A 153 1.79 9.65 -31.90
N VAL A 154 1.54 8.41 -31.51
CA VAL A 154 1.18 8.02 -30.14
C VAL A 154 2.15 6.98 -29.61
N TRP A 155 2.17 6.80 -28.29
CA TRP A 155 2.99 5.78 -27.63
C TRP A 155 2.24 4.45 -27.58
N HIS A 156 2.85 3.42 -28.14
CA HIS A 156 2.36 2.04 -28.17
C HIS A 156 3.18 1.17 -27.22
N PHE A 157 2.56 0.18 -26.61
CA PHE A 157 3.22 -0.81 -25.75
C PHE A 157 2.47 -2.15 -25.82
N ASP A 158 3.15 -3.26 -25.50
CA ASP A 158 2.47 -4.55 -25.35
C ASP A 158 1.60 -4.51 -24.09
N PRO A 159 0.27 -4.71 -24.20
CA PRO A 159 -0.63 -4.56 -23.06
C PRO A 159 -0.31 -5.58 -21.95
N ARG A 160 0.19 -6.78 -22.27
CA ARG A 160 0.53 -7.79 -21.26
C ARG A 160 1.73 -7.35 -20.44
N GLY A 161 2.78 -6.84 -21.11
CA GLY A 161 3.97 -6.33 -20.42
C GLY A 161 3.68 -5.12 -19.54
N PHE A 162 2.80 -4.22 -20.01
CA PHE A 162 2.32 -3.10 -19.21
C PHE A 162 1.56 -3.58 -17.98
N ILE A 163 0.58 -4.48 -18.16
CA ILE A 163 -0.23 -5.03 -17.06
C ILE A 163 0.66 -5.78 -16.06
N GLU A 164 1.56 -6.66 -16.51
CA GLU A 164 2.53 -7.38 -15.66
C GLU A 164 3.38 -6.43 -14.81
N HIS A 165 3.74 -5.26 -15.35
CA HIS A 165 4.50 -4.25 -14.61
C HIS A 165 3.62 -3.49 -13.62
N PHE A 166 2.46 -3.00 -14.05
CA PHE A 166 1.53 -2.25 -13.21
C PHE A 166 0.96 -3.10 -12.07
N ARG A 167 0.83 -4.42 -12.24
CA ARG A 167 0.43 -5.35 -11.16
C ARG A 167 1.39 -5.39 -9.97
N LYS A 168 2.62 -4.89 -10.13
CA LYS A 168 3.57 -4.73 -9.02
C LYS A 168 3.22 -3.54 -8.14
N CYS A 169 2.36 -2.63 -8.62
CA CYS A 169 1.78 -1.57 -7.83
C CYS A 169 0.87 -2.18 -6.77
N GLY A 170 1.30 -2.13 -5.51
CA GLY A 170 0.54 -2.65 -4.38
C GLY A 170 -0.51 -1.66 -3.86
N TRP A 171 -0.78 -0.57 -4.58
CA TRP A 171 -1.81 0.39 -4.18
C TRP A 171 -3.19 -0.17 -4.43
N LEU A 172 -4.00 -0.18 -3.37
CA LEU A 172 -5.39 -0.58 -3.42
C LEU A 172 -6.28 0.65 -3.58
N ASP A 173 -7.25 0.53 -4.46
CA ASP A 173 -8.36 1.48 -4.54
C ASP A 173 -9.16 1.50 -3.22
N CYS A 174 -9.75 2.65 -2.89
CA CYS A 174 -10.61 2.81 -1.71
C CYS A 174 -11.75 1.77 -1.68
N LYS A 175 -12.30 1.39 -2.84
CA LYS A 175 -13.36 0.39 -2.95
C LYS A 175 -12.90 -0.98 -2.45
N ILE A 176 -11.67 -1.38 -2.78
CA ILE A 176 -11.10 -2.67 -2.39
C ILE A 176 -10.94 -2.73 -0.87
N ILE A 177 -10.36 -1.69 -0.26
CA ILE A 177 -10.21 -1.61 1.20
C ILE A 177 -11.60 -1.60 1.87
N LYS A 178 -12.58 -0.87 1.32
CA LYS A 178 -13.95 -0.82 1.84
C LYS A 178 -14.57 -2.22 1.87
N GLU A 179 -14.38 -3.03 0.84
CA GLU A 179 -14.93 -4.40 0.81
C GLU A 179 -14.41 -5.26 1.98
N VAL A 180 -13.13 -5.09 2.33
CA VAL A 180 -12.54 -5.75 3.51
C VAL A 180 -13.11 -5.19 4.82
N MET A 181 -13.19 -3.86 4.94
CA MET A 181 -13.75 -3.21 6.14
C MET A 181 -15.24 -3.50 6.34
N ALA A 182 -15.98 -3.74 5.25
CA ALA A 182 -17.40 -4.09 5.31
C ALA A 182 -17.66 -5.60 5.45
N ALA A 183 -16.64 -6.45 5.49
CA ALA A 183 -16.80 -7.91 5.36
C ALA A 183 -17.72 -8.54 6.41
N ASN A 184 -17.74 -8.00 7.63
CA ASN A 184 -18.60 -8.49 8.72
C ASN A 184 -19.89 -7.65 8.88
N THR A 185 -20.12 -6.67 8.02
CA THR A 185 -21.30 -5.79 8.09
C THR A 185 -22.47 -6.40 7.32
N ASN A 186 -23.66 -6.39 7.92
CA ASN A 186 -24.87 -6.84 7.25
C ASN A 186 -25.16 -5.98 6.00
N LYS A 187 -25.25 -6.62 4.83
CA LYS A 187 -25.49 -5.95 3.53
C LYS A 187 -26.79 -5.14 3.47
N LYS A 188 -27.76 -5.43 4.34
CA LYS A 188 -29.03 -4.69 4.47
C LYS A 188 -28.88 -3.39 5.28
N ASN A 189 -27.85 -3.28 6.13
CA ASN A 189 -27.60 -2.07 6.92
C ASN A 189 -26.86 -1.02 6.08
N LYS A 190 -27.61 -0.27 5.29
CA LYS A 190 -27.05 0.75 4.38
C LYS A 190 -26.29 1.85 5.14
N ASN A 191 -26.79 2.28 6.29
CA ASN A 191 -26.15 3.34 7.08
C ASN A 191 -24.76 2.93 7.58
N ALA A 192 -24.61 1.70 8.09
CA ALA A 192 -23.30 1.19 8.50
C ALA A 192 -22.33 1.09 7.31
N LEU A 193 -22.80 0.63 6.15
CA LEU A 193 -21.97 0.53 4.94
C LEU A 193 -21.52 1.89 4.41
N THR A 194 -22.39 2.91 4.49
CA THR A 194 -22.03 4.29 4.15
C THR A 194 -20.99 4.84 5.12
N THR A 195 -21.18 4.63 6.42
CA THR A 195 -20.20 5.06 7.45
C THR A 195 -18.83 4.42 7.20
N ILE A 196 -18.79 3.12 6.90
CA ILE A 196 -17.55 2.40 6.56
C ILE A 196 -16.92 2.94 5.27
N GLN A 197 -17.73 3.31 4.27
CA GLN A 197 -17.23 3.92 3.05
C GLN A 197 -16.54 5.26 3.33
N ASP A 198 -17.19 6.13 4.08
CA ASP A 198 -16.68 7.48 4.36
C ASP A 198 -15.41 7.43 5.20
N ILE A 199 -15.37 6.58 6.24
CA ILE A 199 -14.16 6.39 7.04
C ILE A 199 -13.03 5.74 6.22
N THR A 200 -13.35 4.80 5.32
CA THR A 200 -12.33 4.21 4.44
C THR A 200 -11.73 5.27 3.52
N LEU A 201 -12.56 6.16 2.94
CA LEU A 201 -12.10 7.26 2.10
C LEU A 201 -11.16 8.21 2.87
N GLN A 202 -11.37 8.38 4.16
CA GLN A 202 -10.47 9.18 5.00
C GLN A 202 -9.09 8.51 5.20
N TYR A 203 -9.03 7.18 5.29
CA TYR A 203 -7.80 6.45 5.66
C TYR A 203 -7.06 5.77 4.49
N TYR A 204 -7.69 5.54 3.33
CA TYR A 204 -7.15 4.65 2.29
C TYR A 204 -5.78 5.09 1.76
N VAL A 205 -5.54 6.39 1.61
CA VAL A 205 -4.25 6.92 1.14
C VAL A 205 -3.13 6.56 2.11
N ASP A 206 -3.34 6.77 3.41
CA ASP A 206 -2.32 6.50 4.41
C ASP A 206 -2.14 5.00 4.65
N ILE A 207 -3.21 4.19 4.52
CA ILE A 207 -3.10 2.72 4.48
C ILE A 207 -2.13 2.28 3.39
N ASN A 208 -2.29 2.76 2.15
CA ASN A 208 -1.39 2.42 1.05
C ASN A 208 0.06 2.88 1.29
N LYS A 209 0.24 4.15 1.69
CA LYS A 209 1.58 4.69 2.02
C LYS A 209 2.29 3.84 3.06
N LEU A 210 1.57 3.40 4.09
CA LEU A 210 2.16 2.71 5.23
C LEU A 210 2.39 1.23 4.96
N MET A 211 1.50 0.55 4.22
CA MET A 211 1.81 -0.79 3.73
C MET A 211 3.09 -0.78 2.90
N ASN A 212 3.28 0.22 2.02
CA ASN A 212 4.53 0.37 1.26
C ASN A 212 5.73 0.67 2.17
N LYS A 213 5.62 1.65 3.08
CA LYS A 213 6.69 2.04 4.02
C LYS A 213 7.24 0.85 4.82
N TYR A 214 6.37 -0.07 5.25
CA TYR A 214 6.76 -1.22 6.07
C TYR A 214 6.95 -2.52 5.28
N ASN A 215 7.00 -2.44 3.94
CA ASN A 215 7.16 -3.60 3.06
C ASN A 215 6.09 -4.70 3.32
N LEU A 216 4.85 -4.25 3.48
CA LEU A 216 3.66 -5.10 3.63
C LEU A 216 2.90 -5.25 2.30
N SER A 217 3.50 -4.84 1.17
CA SER A 217 2.86 -4.77 -0.16
C SER A 217 2.71 -6.13 -0.87
N GLY A 218 3.21 -7.22 -0.30
CA GLY A 218 2.93 -8.57 -0.82
C GLY A 218 1.49 -8.97 -0.52
N ALA A 219 0.79 -9.63 -1.46
CA ALA A 219 -0.63 -9.96 -1.37
C ALA A 219 -1.04 -10.58 -0.01
N ASN A 220 -0.31 -11.60 0.45
CA ASN A 220 -0.55 -12.23 1.75
C ASN A 220 -0.47 -11.25 2.93
N ARG A 221 0.59 -10.44 2.97
CA ARG A 221 0.82 -9.47 4.03
C ARG A 221 -0.27 -8.39 4.03
N ILE A 222 -0.67 -7.92 2.85
CA ILE A 222 -1.80 -6.98 2.71
C ILE A 222 -3.07 -7.61 3.29
N CYS A 223 -3.41 -8.83 2.88
CA CYS A 223 -4.62 -9.51 3.33
C CYS A 223 -4.67 -9.67 4.85
N HIS A 224 -3.59 -10.14 5.46
CA HIS A 224 -3.51 -10.28 6.92
C HIS A 224 -3.48 -8.92 7.63
N PHE A 225 -2.76 -7.93 7.10
CA PHE A 225 -2.69 -6.60 7.70
C PHE A 225 -4.08 -5.96 7.78
N LEU A 226 -4.81 -5.95 6.66
CA LEU A 226 -6.17 -5.42 6.58
C LEU A 226 -7.17 -6.26 7.36
N GLY A 227 -7.19 -7.59 7.19
CA GLY A 227 -8.16 -8.46 7.84
C GLY A 227 -8.04 -8.46 9.36
N GLN A 228 -6.81 -8.50 9.88
CA GLN A 228 -6.57 -8.36 11.30
C GLN A 228 -6.85 -6.93 11.78
N GLY A 229 -6.58 -5.92 10.95
CA GLY A 229 -6.67 -4.50 11.33
C GLY A 229 -8.11 -4.01 11.36
N ALA A 230 -8.93 -4.54 10.47
CA ALA A 230 -10.37 -4.38 10.46
C ALA A 230 -10.96 -4.74 11.83
N VAL A 231 -10.63 -5.91 12.40
CA VAL A 231 -11.21 -6.30 13.70
C VAL A 231 -10.67 -5.48 14.87
N GLU A 232 -9.37 -5.16 14.90
CA GLU A 232 -8.81 -4.34 15.99
C GLU A 232 -9.36 -2.92 16.02
N SER A 233 -9.57 -2.33 14.85
CA SER A 233 -10.02 -0.93 14.72
C SER A 233 -11.53 -0.78 14.64
N GLY A 234 -12.30 -1.85 14.87
CA GLY A 234 -13.76 -1.83 14.64
C GLY A 234 -14.11 -1.39 13.22
N TYR A 235 -13.37 -1.88 12.22
CA TYR A 235 -13.50 -1.56 10.80
C TYR A 235 -13.22 -0.08 10.50
N LEU A 236 -12.14 0.44 11.11
CA LEU A 236 -11.71 1.85 11.14
C LEU A 236 -12.57 2.78 12.00
N LEU A 237 -13.69 2.31 12.57
CA LEU A 237 -14.63 3.13 13.34
C LEU A 237 -14.17 3.39 14.78
N SER A 238 -13.18 2.65 15.27
CA SER A 238 -12.63 2.75 16.63
C SER A 238 -11.11 2.81 16.56
N MET A 239 -10.57 4.02 16.58
CA MET A 239 -9.12 4.28 16.62
C MET A 239 -8.61 4.57 18.03
N GLN A 240 -9.48 4.43 19.02
CA GLN A 240 -9.15 4.52 20.43
C GLN A 240 -10.07 3.55 21.18
N GLU A 241 -9.51 2.81 22.14
CA GLU A 241 -10.29 2.00 23.07
C GLU A 241 -11.34 2.89 23.71
N ALA A 242 -12.57 2.43 23.98
CA ALA A 242 -13.57 3.16 24.77
C ALA A 242 -13.73 2.50 26.14
N SER A 243 -14.12 3.25 27.17
CA SER A 243 -14.40 2.70 28.49
C SER A 243 -15.88 2.46 28.73
N GLN A 244 -16.15 1.56 29.68
CA GLN A 244 -17.49 1.21 30.13
C GLN A 244 -17.60 1.48 31.63
N GLN A 245 -18.70 2.09 32.06
CA GLN A 245 -19.00 2.29 33.48
C GLN A 245 -18.85 0.99 34.28
N GLN A 246 -18.23 1.05 35.45
CA GLN A 246 -18.11 -0.09 36.37
C GLN A 246 -18.87 0.25 37.66
N ASN A 247 -20.06 -0.33 37.81
CA ASN A 247 -21.00 -0.01 38.90
C ASN A 247 -21.11 -1.19 39.87
N VAL A 248 -21.36 -0.92 41.15
CA VAL A 248 -21.73 -1.95 42.13
C VAL A 248 -23.24 -1.96 42.27
N VAL A 249 -23.89 -3.06 41.87
CA VAL A 249 -25.33 -3.26 42.02
C VAL A 249 -25.56 -4.45 42.92
N ASN A 250 -26.17 -4.21 44.10
CA ASN A 250 -26.44 -5.23 45.12
C ASN A 250 -25.17 -6.02 45.50
N GLY A 251 -24.05 -5.33 45.69
CA GLY A 251 -22.76 -5.94 46.06
C GLY A 251 -22.01 -6.63 44.92
N VAL A 252 -22.57 -6.67 43.70
CA VAL A 252 -21.93 -7.27 42.52
C VAL A 252 -21.44 -6.18 41.58
N GLN A 253 -20.16 -6.25 41.17
CA GLN A 253 -19.63 -5.37 40.13
C GLN A 253 -20.20 -5.72 38.77
N LYS A 254 -20.68 -4.71 38.03
CA LYS A 254 -21.29 -4.85 36.70
C LYS A 254 -20.86 -3.73 35.77
N GLY A 255 -20.69 -4.07 34.50
CA GLY A 255 -20.51 -3.10 33.42
C GLY A 255 -21.82 -2.38 33.08
N GLY A 256 -21.76 -1.06 32.92
CA GLY A 256 -22.88 -0.21 32.54
C GLY A 256 -22.80 0.29 31.10
N ASN A 257 -23.17 1.55 30.89
CA ASN A 257 -23.09 2.18 29.57
C ASN A 257 -21.63 2.54 29.22
N ILE A 258 -21.39 2.81 27.93
CA ILE A 258 -20.14 3.42 27.49
C ILE A 258 -19.99 4.79 28.14
N VAL A 259 -18.79 5.11 28.61
CA VAL A 259 -18.46 6.43 29.14
C VAL A 259 -18.21 7.35 27.94
N GLU A 260 -19.11 8.30 27.70
CA GLU A 260 -19.13 9.10 26.47
C GLU A 260 -17.83 9.88 26.24
N ILE A 261 -17.31 10.57 27.25
CA ILE A 261 -16.06 11.34 27.12
C ILE A 261 -14.86 10.47 26.69
N SER A 262 -14.91 9.16 26.96
CA SER A 262 -13.86 8.22 26.58
C SER A 262 -13.80 7.96 25.05
N THR A 263 -14.86 8.31 24.31
CA THR A 263 -14.97 8.11 22.86
C THR A 263 -14.58 9.35 22.06
N TYR A 264 -14.46 10.51 22.68
CA TYR A 264 -14.11 11.76 22.01
C TYR A 264 -12.65 11.74 21.53
N ASN A 265 -12.40 12.32 20.37
CA ASN A 265 -11.05 12.50 19.86
C ASN A 265 -10.25 13.40 20.80
N GLU A 266 -9.25 12.83 21.46
CA GLU A 266 -8.42 13.51 22.45
C GLU A 266 -7.65 14.72 21.89
N THR A 267 -7.42 14.78 20.58
CA THR A 267 -6.72 15.91 19.94
C THR A 267 -7.70 17.01 19.55
N THR A 268 -8.78 16.68 18.84
CA THR A 268 -9.67 17.68 18.22
C THR A 268 -10.85 18.08 19.10
N GLU A 269 -11.27 17.24 20.04
CA GLU A 269 -12.43 17.49 20.90
C GLU A 269 -12.03 17.81 22.35
N LEU A 270 -11.06 17.10 22.92
CA LEU A 270 -10.59 17.36 24.29
C LEU A 270 -9.43 18.35 24.36
N GLY A 271 -8.50 18.28 23.41
CA GLY A 271 -7.24 19.04 23.45
C GLY A 271 -6.16 18.44 24.36
N HIS A 272 -6.47 17.33 25.05
CA HIS A 272 -5.57 16.54 25.89
C HIS A 272 -5.96 15.06 25.90
N TRP A 273 -5.06 14.20 26.37
CA TRP A 273 -5.38 12.78 26.53
C TRP A 273 -6.40 12.56 27.67
N TYR A 274 -7.35 11.65 27.47
CA TYR A 274 -8.41 11.38 28.43
C TYR A 274 -7.87 10.81 29.74
N GLY A 275 -8.01 11.56 30.83
CA GLY A 275 -7.48 11.23 32.15
C GLY A 275 -6.41 12.20 32.64
N LEU A 276 -6.08 13.24 31.85
CA LEU A 276 -5.20 14.32 32.29
C LEU A 276 -5.84 15.08 33.45
N LEU A 277 -7.14 15.36 33.36
CA LEU A 277 -7.88 16.07 34.41
C LEU A 277 -8.29 15.11 35.54
N ASP A 278 -8.39 15.63 36.76
CA ASP A 278 -8.81 14.83 37.92
C ASP A 278 -10.27 14.36 37.78
N THR A 279 -11.11 15.09 37.06
CA THR A 279 -12.49 14.71 36.75
C THR A 279 -12.61 13.59 35.70
N GLU A 280 -11.51 13.22 35.04
CA GLU A 280 -11.49 12.22 33.98
C GLU A 280 -10.95 10.87 34.42
N LYS A 281 -10.61 10.69 35.71
CA LYS A 281 -10.07 9.41 36.20
C LYS A 281 -11.10 8.29 36.04
N ASP A 282 -10.72 7.29 35.27
CA ASP A 282 -11.64 6.23 34.85
C ASP A 282 -11.17 4.85 35.31
N LYS A 283 -11.88 4.32 36.32
CA LYS A 283 -11.61 3.03 36.94
C LYS A 283 -11.59 1.87 35.97
N TYR A 284 -12.27 2.00 34.82
CA TYR A 284 -12.26 0.98 33.79
C TYR A 284 -10.83 0.54 33.43
N PHE A 285 -9.86 1.44 33.40
CA PHE A 285 -8.49 1.11 32.98
C PHE A 285 -7.62 0.51 34.08
N TYR A 286 -7.84 0.90 35.34
CA TYR A 286 -6.97 0.51 36.46
C TYR A 286 -7.61 -0.44 37.49
N GLU A 287 -8.88 -0.81 37.33
CA GLU A 287 -9.55 -1.85 38.11
C GLU A 287 -9.89 -3.10 37.25
N LYS A 288 -10.53 -4.10 37.86
CA LYS A 288 -11.04 -5.28 37.13
C LYS A 288 -12.28 -4.87 36.32
N LYS A 289 -12.37 -5.35 35.07
CA LYS A 289 -13.47 -5.04 34.15
C LYS A 289 -14.53 -6.15 34.21
N TYR A 290 -15.81 -5.78 34.30
CA TYR A 290 -16.94 -6.69 34.35
C TYR A 290 -17.97 -6.35 33.27
N ASN A 291 -18.69 -7.37 32.78
CA ASN A 291 -19.79 -7.20 31.83
C ASN A 291 -21.10 -6.83 32.56
N SER A 292 -22.17 -6.55 31.81
CA SER A 292 -23.47 -6.15 32.37
C SER A 292 -24.14 -7.22 33.24
N ARG A 293 -23.72 -8.48 33.13
CA ARG A 293 -24.19 -9.60 33.95
C ARG A 293 -23.32 -9.83 35.19
N GLY A 294 -22.25 -9.06 35.37
CA GLY A 294 -21.28 -9.20 36.47
C GLY A 294 -20.22 -10.28 36.24
N GLY A 295 -20.11 -10.80 35.01
CA GLY A 295 -19.03 -11.69 34.62
C GLY A 295 -17.72 -10.92 34.43
N TYR A 296 -16.62 -11.45 34.95
CA TYR A 296 -15.28 -10.90 34.77
C TYR A 296 -14.88 -10.93 33.28
N ILE A 297 -14.39 -9.80 32.78
CA ILE A 297 -13.89 -9.65 31.40
C ILE A 297 -12.38 -9.77 31.40
N THR A 298 -11.69 -8.85 32.08
CA THR A 298 -10.24 -8.80 32.13
C THR A 298 -9.73 -7.92 33.28
N GLY A 299 -8.43 -7.97 33.51
CA GLY A 299 -7.78 -7.29 34.62
C GLY A 299 -7.46 -5.82 34.31
N SER A 300 -6.92 -5.16 35.32
CA SER A 300 -6.38 -3.80 35.26
C SER A 300 -5.15 -3.73 34.34
N TYR A 301 -4.95 -2.57 33.69
CA TYR A 301 -3.72 -2.26 32.97
C TYR A 301 -2.60 -1.71 33.86
N SER A 302 -2.86 -1.51 35.15
CA SER A 302 -1.85 -1.06 36.11
C SER A 302 -0.76 -2.12 36.26
N TRP A 303 0.50 -1.68 36.15
CA TRP A 303 1.68 -2.53 36.31
C TRP A 303 1.83 -3.64 35.26
N ILE A 304 1.14 -3.52 34.11
CA ILE A 304 1.26 -4.41 32.95
C ILE A 304 1.84 -3.62 31.77
N ASN A 305 2.57 -4.29 30.87
CA ASN A 305 3.13 -3.68 29.65
C ASN A 305 3.94 -2.40 29.94
N GLY A 306 4.71 -2.42 31.04
CA GLY A 306 5.55 -1.31 31.47
C GLY A 306 4.82 -0.14 32.15
N ASN A 307 3.49 -0.16 32.28
CA ASN A 307 2.74 0.90 32.97
C ASN A 307 3.17 1.01 34.44
N CYS A 308 3.41 2.23 34.93
CA CYS A 308 3.86 2.50 36.30
C CYS A 308 2.71 3.01 37.19
N GLY A 309 1.65 2.22 37.31
CA GLY A 309 0.48 2.51 38.14
C GLY A 309 -0.77 2.88 37.34
N ASP A 310 -1.76 3.43 38.05
CA ASP A 310 -3.14 3.59 37.57
C ASP A 310 -3.28 4.72 36.54
N VAL A 311 -2.50 5.79 36.69
CA VAL A 311 -2.48 6.89 35.71
C VAL A 311 -2.01 6.36 34.35
N ASP A 312 -0.93 5.57 34.33
CA ASP A 312 -0.40 4.97 33.11
C ASP A 312 -1.38 3.98 32.48
N ALA A 313 -2.14 3.25 33.31
CA ALA A 313 -3.15 2.30 32.85
C ALA A 313 -4.18 2.97 31.93
N GLN A 314 -4.64 4.18 32.28
CA GLN A 314 -5.55 4.99 31.45
C GLN A 314 -4.80 5.73 30.34
N LYS A 315 -3.67 6.37 30.68
CA LYS A 315 -2.89 7.20 29.75
C LYS A 315 -2.42 6.42 28.51
N PHE A 316 -2.03 5.16 28.70
CA PHE A 316 -1.54 4.28 27.62
C PHE A 316 -2.57 3.21 27.22
N ARG A 317 -3.87 3.55 27.24
CA ARG A 317 -4.96 2.78 26.61
C ARG A 317 -4.73 2.56 25.12
N GLY A 318 -5.51 1.65 24.52
CA GLY A 318 -5.43 1.33 23.09
C GLY A 318 -5.67 2.55 22.19
N ARG A 319 -4.75 2.82 21.24
CA ARG A 319 -4.91 3.82 20.17
C ARG A 319 -4.39 3.33 18.82
N GLY A 320 -4.95 3.88 17.73
CA GLY A 320 -4.59 3.60 16.35
C GLY A 320 -5.15 2.28 15.81
N PHE A 321 -4.77 1.95 14.59
CA PHE A 321 -5.33 0.84 13.79
C PHE A 321 -5.19 -0.55 14.43
N LYS A 322 -4.24 -0.71 15.35
CA LYS A 322 -3.96 -1.96 16.07
C LYS A 322 -3.98 -1.82 17.58
N MET A 323 -4.58 -0.75 18.10
CA MET A 323 -4.72 -0.54 19.54
C MET A 323 -3.38 -0.64 20.28
N LEU A 324 -2.40 0.19 19.91
CA LEU A 324 -1.13 0.32 20.64
C LEU A 324 -1.45 0.59 22.13
N THR A 325 -0.97 -0.28 23.03
CA THR A 325 -1.39 -0.30 24.45
C THR A 325 -0.20 -0.58 25.37
N GLY A 326 -0.08 0.20 26.44
CA GLY A 326 0.97 0.06 27.45
C GLY A 326 2.22 0.89 27.18
N LEU A 327 2.82 1.43 28.24
CA LEU A 327 3.98 2.32 28.16
C LEU A 327 5.18 1.71 27.40
N ASP A 328 5.36 0.39 27.44
CA ASP A 328 6.43 -0.30 26.70
C ASP A 328 6.31 -0.15 25.17
N THR A 329 5.11 -0.35 24.63
CA THR A 329 4.84 -0.25 23.20
C THR A 329 4.80 1.21 22.75
N TYR A 330 4.21 2.10 23.56
CA TYR A 330 4.25 3.55 23.31
C TYR A 330 5.68 4.07 23.30
N ALA A 331 6.51 3.74 24.29
CA ALA A 331 7.91 4.17 24.32
C ALA A 331 8.70 3.66 23.12
N SER A 332 8.49 2.40 22.73
CA SER A 332 9.12 1.83 21.54
C SER A 332 8.74 2.60 20.27
N TYR A 333 7.46 2.94 20.11
CA TYR A 333 6.98 3.74 18.99
C TYR A 333 7.49 5.18 19.02
N TRP A 334 7.53 5.80 20.20
CA TRP A 334 8.04 7.16 20.38
C TRP A 334 9.52 7.28 20.02
N VAL A 335 10.34 6.30 20.43
CA VAL A 335 11.74 6.21 20.01
C VAL A 335 11.83 6.07 18.50
N TYR A 336 11.03 5.18 17.90
CA TYR A 336 11.01 4.99 16.44
C TYR A 336 10.63 6.27 15.68
N ARG A 337 9.68 7.06 16.21
CA ARG A 337 9.28 8.34 15.62
C ARG A 337 10.26 9.48 15.90
N GLY A 338 11.30 9.25 16.72
CA GLY A 338 12.26 10.27 17.15
C GLY A 338 11.66 11.28 18.13
N TRP A 339 10.58 10.93 18.81
CA TRP A 339 9.90 11.78 19.81
C TRP A 339 10.37 11.54 21.24
N LEU A 340 11.19 10.50 21.45
CA LEU A 340 11.78 10.14 22.73
C LEU A 340 13.20 9.62 22.49
N SER A 341 14.16 10.03 23.32
CA SER A 341 15.52 9.48 23.24
C SER A 341 15.62 8.21 24.09
N VAL A 342 16.34 7.22 23.60
CA VAL A 342 16.67 6.00 24.37
C VAL A 342 17.52 6.28 25.61
N LYS A 343 18.09 7.49 25.75
CA LYS A 343 18.85 7.92 26.93
C LYS A 343 17.96 8.45 28.05
N ASP A 344 16.71 8.79 27.73
CA ASP A 344 15.77 9.43 28.67
C ASP A 344 15.12 8.41 29.63
N PHE A 345 15.27 7.12 29.36
CA PHE A 345 14.72 6.03 30.17
C PHE A 345 15.62 4.81 30.16
N ASP A 346 15.43 3.92 31.14
CA ASP A 346 16.24 2.71 31.27
C ASP A 346 15.49 1.51 30.68
N LYS A 347 16.15 0.79 29.77
CA LYS A 347 15.54 -0.38 29.12
C LYS A 347 15.10 -1.43 30.15
N TYR A 348 13.95 -2.04 29.90
CA TYR A 348 13.34 -3.03 30.80
C TYR A 348 13.14 -2.48 32.22
N TRP A 349 12.60 -1.26 32.35
CA TRP A 349 12.33 -0.64 33.65
C TRP A 349 11.38 -1.47 34.52
N TRP A 350 10.52 -2.28 33.89
CA TRP A 350 9.64 -3.23 34.58
C TRP A 350 10.37 -4.37 35.29
N ASP A 351 11.67 -4.61 35.00
CA ASP A 351 12.47 -5.59 35.74
C ASP A 351 12.93 -5.07 37.10
N ASP A 352 12.76 -3.76 37.38
CA ASP A 352 13.09 -3.16 38.66
C ASP A 352 12.30 -3.84 39.81
N PRO A 353 12.95 -4.23 40.92
CA PRO A 353 12.27 -4.82 42.06
C PRO A 353 11.13 -3.95 42.61
N ALA A 354 11.25 -2.61 42.58
CA ALA A 354 10.20 -1.71 43.02
C ALA A 354 9.01 -1.70 42.05
N TYR A 355 9.22 -1.89 40.74
CA TYR A 355 8.13 -2.09 39.79
C TYR A 355 7.34 -3.36 40.11
N LYS A 356 8.02 -4.48 40.34
CA LYS A 356 7.38 -5.76 40.72
C LYS A 356 6.60 -5.66 42.02
N ASN A 357 7.08 -4.82 42.94
CA ASN A 357 6.41 -4.50 44.21
C ASN A 357 5.39 -3.34 44.10
N LYS A 358 5.12 -2.83 42.90
CA LYS A 358 4.16 -1.76 42.62
C LYS A 358 4.44 -0.44 43.36
N LYS A 359 5.72 -0.05 43.47
CA LYS A 359 6.21 1.15 44.17
C LYS A 359 6.98 2.06 43.20
N SER A 360 6.28 2.88 42.43
CA SER A 360 6.89 3.70 41.37
C SER A 360 7.93 4.68 41.90
N ALA A 361 7.63 5.35 43.02
CA ALA A 361 8.54 6.31 43.66
C ALA A 361 9.86 5.68 44.17
N ALA A 362 9.90 4.36 44.35
CA ALA A 362 11.08 3.63 44.81
C ALA A 362 11.88 2.96 43.67
N MET A 363 11.44 3.13 42.42
CA MET A 363 12.15 2.58 41.27
C MET A 363 13.50 3.27 41.07
N LYS A 364 14.52 2.46 40.79
CA LYS A 364 15.86 2.93 40.42
C LYS A 364 15.98 3.10 38.92
N LYS A 365 15.35 2.20 38.14
CA LYS A 365 15.23 2.36 36.70
C LYS A 365 14.20 3.43 36.37
N ARG A 366 14.53 4.32 35.43
CA ARG A 366 13.70 5.42 34.99
C ARG A 366 12.72 4.93 33.92
N PRO A 367 11.40 4.93 34.18
CA PRO A 367 10.42 4.71 33.11
C PRO A 367 10.36 5.92 32.16
N PRO A 368 9.97 5.71 30.89
CA PRO A 368 9.87 6.79 29.91
C PRO A 368 8.75 7.77 30.24
N LYS A 369 8.99 9.05 29.93
CA LYS A 369 7.99 10.12 30.08
C LYS A 369 7.41 10.48 28.72
N ILE A 370 6.11 10.29 28.57
CA ILE A 370 5.35 10.63 27.37
C ILE A 370 4.13 11.43 27.81
N ASP A 371 4.08 12.73 27.50
CA ASP A 371 3.00 13.60 27.96
C ASP A 371 1.84 13.73 26.97
N SER A 372 2.06 13.31 25.71
CA SER A 372 1.10 13.47 24.63
C SER A 372 0.76 12.14 23.93
N PRO A 373 0.27 11.11 24.64
CA PRO A 373 -0.02 9.80 24.03
C PRO A 373 -1.11 9.87 22.94
N GLN A 374 -2.00 10.88 22.99
CA GLN A 374 -3.02 11.16 21.97
C GLN A 374 -2.44 11.49 20.59
N ARG A 375 -1.13 11.75 20.49
CA ARG A 375 -0.45 11.97 19.21
C ARG A 375 -0.61 10.79 18.24
N VAL A 376 -0.88 9.58 18.74
CA VAL A 376 -1.21 8.42 17.91
C VAL A 376 -2.47 8.68 17.06
N THR A 377 -3.46 9.38 17.60
CA THR A 377 -4.76 9.63 16.95
C THR A 377 -4.92 11.05 16.41
N GLU A 378 -3.86 11.85 16.44
CA GLU A 378 -3.82 13.23 15.92
C GLU A 378 -4.13 13.32 14.43
N ASN A 379 -3.81 12.28 13.65
CA ASN A 379 -4.11 12.21 12.23
C ASN A 379 -4.14 10.75 11.73
N THR A 380 -4.73 10.57 10.55
CA THR A 380 -4.88 9.28 9.86
C THR A 380 -3.56 8.54 9.70
N TYR A 381 -2.48 9.26 9.35
CA TYR A 381 -1.16 8.68 9.18
C TYR A 381 -0.65 8.04 10.47
N ASN A 382 -0.68 8.76 11.60
CA ASN A 382 -0.21 8.24 12.89
C ASN A 382 -1.04 7.01 13.35
N CYS A 383 -2.36 7.05 13.13
CA CYS A 383 -3.27 5.94 13.45
C CYS A 383 -2.86 4.64 12.74
N ILE A 384 -2.58 4.70 11.44
CA ILE A 384 -2.22 3.51 10.67
C ILE A 384 -0.73 3.15 10.90
N ASP A 385 0.14 4.15 11.07
CA ASP A 385 1.59 3.96 11.18
C ASP A 385 1.94 3.18 12.45
N THR A 386 1.23 3.43 13.55
CA THR A 386 1.37 2.61 14.77
C THR A 386 1.03 1.14 14.53
N GLY A 387 -0.02 0.85 13.76
CA GLY A 387 -0.41 -0.52 13.45
C GLY A 387 0.59 -1.25 12.57
N ALA A 388 1.10 -0.57 11.54
CA ALA A 388 2.12 -1.13 10.66
C ALA A 388 3.48 -1.27 11.39
N PHE A 389 3.88 -0.30 12.21
CA PHE A 389 5.03 -0.40 13.11
C PHE A 389 4.91 -1.58 14.07
N PHE A 390 3.76 -1.75 14.70
CA PHE A 390 3.55 -2.83 15.66
C PHE A 390 3.76 -4.20 15.00
N ILE A 391 3.22 -4.39 13.80
CA ILE A 391 3.39 -5.64 13.05
C ILE A 391 4.83 -5.82 12.55
N ALA A 392 5.39 -4.81 11.89
CA ALA A 392 6.65 -4.94 11.18
C ALA A 392 7.89 -4.84 12.09
N CYS A 393 7.81 -4.04 13.16
CA CYS A 393 8.94 -3.76 14.05
C CYS A 393 8.79 -4.47 15.40
N PHE A 394 7.63 -4.40 16.04
CA PHE A 394 7.43 -4.94 17.39
C PHE A 394 7.09 -6.44 17.40
N LYS A 395 6.29 -6.91 16.44
CA LYS A 395 5.85 -8.30 16.26
C LYS A 395 6.42 -8.93 14.98
N SER A 396 7.56 -8.46 14.49
CA SER A 396 8.15 -8.79 13.18
C SER A 396 8.16 -10.27 12.78
N LYS A 397 8.26 -11.20 13.74
CA LYS A 397 8.17 -12.65 13.46
C LYS A 397 6.83 -13.07 12.84
N VAL A 398 5.76 -12.27 12.98
CA VAL A 398 4.47 -12.54 12.35
C VAL A 398 4.54 -12.43 10.83
N LEU A 399 5.45 -11.61 10.29
CA LEU A 399 5.60 -11.45 8.84
C LEU A 399 5.95 -12.78 8.17
N LYS A 400 6.83 -13.59 8.78
CA LYS A 400 7.16 -14.93 8.29
C LYS A 400 5.94 -15.85 8.23
N ILE A 401 5.05 -15.76 9.23
CA ILE A 401 3.82 -16.56 9.27
C ILE A 401 2.85 -16.11 8.17
N MET A 402 2.76 -14.79 7.92
CA MET A 402 1.96 -14.25 6.82
C MET A 402 2.53 -14.70 5.46
N ASP A 403 3.85 -14.79 5.32
CA ASP A 403 4.51 -15.21 4.08
C ASP A 403 4.37 -16.71 3.78
N GLU A 404 4.12 -17.53 4.81
CA GLU A 404 3.78 -18.96 4.65
C GLU A 404 2.37 -19.18 4.06
N ASP A 405 1.57 -18.12 3.97
CA ASP A 405 0.24 -18.20 3.39
C ASP A 405 0.31 -18.44 1.88
N SER A 406 -0.52 -19.34 1.38
CA SER A 406 -0.63 -19.61 -0.04
C SER A 406 -2.04 -20.03 -0.37
N SER A 407 -2.54 -19.52 -1.48
CA SER A 407 -3.84 -19.80 -2.09
C SER A 407 -4.12 -21.29 -2.36
N GLU A 408 -3.09 -22.14 -2.40
CA GLU A 408 -3.22 -23.60 -2.62
C GLU A 408 -3.46 -24.41 -1.33
N VAL A 409 -3.35 -23.80 -0.14
CA VAL A 409 -3.45 -24.54 1.13
C VAL A 409 -4.92 -24.68 1.54
N SER A 410 -5.40 -25.92 1.60
CA SER A 410 -6.78 -26.27 1.95
C SER A 410 -7.22 -25.88 3.37
N ASP A 411 -6.36 -25.22 4.17
CA ASP A 411 -6.65 -24.75 5.52
C ASP A 411 -6.15 -23.32 5.80
N ASP A 412 -6.64 -22.35 5.02
CA ASP A 412 -6.51 -20.90 5.24
C ASP A 412 -6.73 -20.45 6.69
N ASN A 413 -7.56 -21.19 7.44
CA ASN A 413 -7.89 -20.82 8.81
C ASN A 413 -6.70 -20.99 9.75
N ASN A 414 -5.84 -21.99 9.53
CA ASN A 414 -4.70 -22.27 10.41
C ASN A 414 -3.72 -21.08 10.45
N ILE A 415 -3.41 -20.52 9.28
CA ILE A 415 -2.47 -19.40 9.19
C ILE A 415 -3.08 -18.14 9.81
N ILE A 416 -4.35 -17.86 9.54
CA ILE A 416 -5.08 -16.75 10.18
C ILE A 416 -5.07 -16.89 11.71
N GLU A 417 -5.26 -18.10 12.25
CA GLU A 417 -5.17 -18.37 13.69
C GLU A 417 -3.76 -18.13 14.23
N ARG A 418 -2.72 -18.64 13.56
CA ARG A 418 -1.33 -18.43 13.97
C ARG A 418 -0.95 -16.95 13.95
N VAL A 419 -1.37 -16.21 12.93
CA VAL A 419 -1.19 -14.75 12.85
C VAL A 419 -1.93 -14.07 14.00
N THR A 420 -3.19 -14.41 14.24
CA THR A 420 -4.01 -13.84 15.33
C THR A 420 -3.36 -14.06 16.70
N LYS A 421 -2.98 -15.31 17.01
CA LYS A 421 -2.28 -15.67 18.25
C LYS A 421 -0.98 -14.89 18.41
N ARG A 422 -0.23 -14.70 17.32
CA ARG A 422 1.06 -14.01 17.37
C ARG A 422 0.95 -12.51 17.61
N ILE A 423 -0.12 -11.89 17.12
CA ILE A 423 -0.43 -10.47 17.33
C ILE A 423 -1.01 -10.27 18.74
N ASN A 424 -2.03 -11.04 19.11
CA ASN A 424 -2.88 -10.79 20.28
C ASN A 424 -2.59 -11.65 21.51
N GLY A 425 -1.71 -12.65 21.40
CA GLY A 425 -1.45 -13.61 22.48
C GLY A 425 -2.58 -14.62 22.70
N GLY A 426 -3.60 -14.65 21.83
CA GLY A 426 -4.75 -15.55 21.90
C GLY A 426 -5.71 -15.35 20.71
N ASP A 427 -6.91 -15.93 20.80
CA ASP A 427 -7.85 -16.07 19.67
C ASP A 427 -9.02 -15.06 19.68
N LYS A 428 -8.81 -13.88 20.28
CA LYS A 428 -9.87 -12.85 20.40
C LYS A 428 -10.34 -12.39 19.03
N GLY A 429 -11.65 -12.53 18.77
CA GLY A 429 -12.28 -12.11 17.50
C GLY A 429 -11.86 -12.95 16.29
N ILE A 430 -11.47 -14.22 16.51
CA ILE A 430 -10.96 -15.08 15.45
C ILE A 430 -11.98 -15.31 14.31
N ALA A 431 -13.26 -15.40 14.62
CA ALA A 431 -14.32 -15.60 13.62
C ALA A 431 -14.39 -14.42 12.64
N GLU A 432 -14.42 -13.20 13.17
CA GLU A 432 -14.48 -11.96 12.39
C GLU A 432 -13.20 -11.73 11.59
N ARG A 433 -12.05 -12.09 12.17
CA ARG A 433 -10.73 -12.00 11.49
C ARG A 433 -10.64 -12.96 10.31
N LYS A 434 -11.18 -14.17 10.45
CA LYS A 434 -11.28 -15.13 9.34
C LYS A 434 -12.11 -14.56 8.21
N ILE A 435 -13.28 -14.00 8.51
CA ILE A 435 -14.16 -13.38 7.50
C ILE A 435 -13.45 -12.22 6.78
N ALA A 436 -12.87 -11.28 7.53
CA ALA A 436 -12.22 -10.11 6.95
C ALA A 436 -10.97 -10.47 6.14
N THR A 437 -10.13 -11.39 6.63
CA THR A 437 -8.90 -11.81 5.93
C THR A 437 -9.23 -12.58 4.66
N LYS A 438 -10.23 -13.48 4.68
CA LYS A 438 -10.68 -14.19 3.48
C LYS A 438 -11.29 -13.25 2.45
N LYS A 439 -12.07 -12.25 2.90
CA LYS A 439 -12.58 -11.22 1.99
C LYS A 439 -11.44 -10.43 1.35
N ALA A 440 -10.38 -10.12 2.10
CA ALA A 440 -9.19 -9.49 1.55
C ALA A 440 -8.53 -10.35 0.47
N LYS A 441 -8.36 -11.66 0.72
CA LYS A 441 -7.85 -12.60 -0.28
C LYS A 441 -8.71 -12.61 -1.54
N GLU A 442 -10.03 -12.72 -1.42
CA GLU A 442 -10.98 -12.73 -2.55
C GLU A 442 -10.85 -11.50 -3.47
N VAL A 443 -10.53 -10.32 -2.92
CA VAL A 443 -10.54 -9.05 -3.68
C VAL A 443 -9.16 -8.51 -4.03
N ILE A 444 -8.09 -9.14 -3.53
CA ILE A 444 -6.69 -8.69 -3.70
C ILE A 444 -5.84 -9.78 -4.35
N ASP A 445 -6.07 -11.05 -3.99
CA ASP A 445 -5.35 -12.17 -4.56
C ASP A 445 -5.92 -12.50 -5.94
N ASP A 446 -5.22 -12.04 -6.95
CA ASP A 446 -5.57 -12.26 -8.35
C ASP A 446 -4.69 -13.38 -8.90
N GLN A 447 -5.05 -14.61 -8.55
CA GLN A 447 -4.53 -15.81 -9.20
C GLN A 447 -5.04 -15.84 -10.65
N ILE A 448 -4.16 -15.50 -11.60
CA ILE A 448 -4.36 -15.73 -13.04
C ILE A 448 -3.58 -16.98 -13.44
#